data_AF-A0A539EBI2-F1
#
_entry.id   AF-A0A539EBI2-F1
#
_cell.length_a   1.000
_cell.length_b   1.000
_cell.length_c   1.000
_cell.angle_alpha   90.00
_cell.angle_beta   90.00
_cell.angle_gamma   90.00
#
_symmetry.space_group_name_H-M   'P 1'
#
loop_
_entity.id
_entity.type
_entity.pdbx_description
1 polymer ?
#
loop_
_entity_poly.entity_id
_entity_poly.type
_entity_poly.pdbx_seq_one_letter_code
_entity_poly.pdbx_strand_id
1 'polypeptide(L)'
;MTSRAGKRIGLALAALAALPTVPSAQQGGLCAVVKLEIAQEATLEREAFDAKLIVNNNLPDTPLTSLKVNVFIKDETGTRADSAFFVKLTTLTNTSAVDGTGVVQSSSSAEIRWLIIPSTGAGGFLPGG
;
A
#
# COMPACT_ATOMS: atom_id res chain seq x y z
N MET A 1 78.04 -21.93 -13.36
CA MET A 1 77.81 -20.52 -13.77
C MET A 1 77.60 -20.54 -15.28
N THR A 2 76.49 -20.17 -15.92
CA THR A 2 75.20 -19.56 -15.55
C THR A 2 74.22 -19.98 -16.67
N SER A 3 73.04 -20.46 -16.31
CA SER A 3 72.00 -20.91 -17.26
C SER A 3 71.35 -19.72 -18.00
N ARG A 4 71.20 -19.83 -19.33
CA ARG A 4 70.51 -18.86 -20.20
C ARG A 4 69.00 -19.04 -20.05
N ALA A 5 68.32 -18.04 -19.49
CA ALA A 5 66.87 -17.98 -19.42
C ALA A 5 66.27 -17.55 -20.77
N GLY A 6 65.49 -18.44 -21.39
CA GLY A 6 64.73 -18.17 -22.61
C GLY A 6 63.43 -17.41 -22.31
N LYS A 7 63.25 -16.28 -22.99
CA LYS A 7 62.07 -15.41 -22.87
C LYS A 7 60.95 -15.96 -23.75
N ARG A 8 59.90 -16.52 -23.15
CA ARG A 8 58.67 -16.92 -23.86
C ARG A 8 57.70 -15.74 -23.86
N ILE A 9 57.52 -15.13 -25.02
CA ILE A 9 56.48 -14.11 -25.27
C ILE A 9 55.19 -14.88 -25.55
N GLY A 10 54.31 -14.94 -24.56
CA GLY A 10 52.96 -15.49 -24.70
C GLY A 10 52.01 -14.40 -25.22
N LEU A 11 51.48 -14.62 -26.42
CA LEU A 11 50.43 -13.78 -27.02
C LEU A 11 49.11 -14.08 -26.28
N ALA A 12 48.64 -13.16 -25.44
CA ALA A 12 47.37 -13.29 -24.74
C ALA A 12 46.23 -12.84 -25.66
N LEU A 13 45.45 -13.80 -26.16
CA LEU A 13 44.23 -13.57 -26.91
C LEU A 13 43.11 -13.17 -25.93
N ALA A 14 42.74 -11.89 -25.91
CA ALA A 14 41.64 -11.39 -25.09
C ALA A 14 40.30 -11.72 -25.76
N ALA A 15 39.61 -12.76 -25.27
CA ALA A 15 38.24 -13.06 -25.66
C ALA A 15 37.28 -12.10 -24.94
N LEU A 16 36.70 -11.16 -25.68
CA LEU A 16 35.66 -10.24 -25.19
C LEU A 16 34.34 -11.01 -25.07
N ALA A 17 34.03 -11.49 -23.86
CA ALA A 17 32.76 -12.15 -23.57
C ALA A 17 31.63 -11.11 -23.56
N ALA A 18 30.70 -11.22 -24.52
CA ALA A 18 29.47 -10.44 -24.54
C ALA A 18 28.56 -10.89 -23.37
N LEU A 19 28.42 -10.03 -22.36
CA LEU A 19 27.51 -10.25 -21.25
C LEU A 19 26.06 -10.02 -21.73
N PRO A 20 25.13 -10.96 -21.52
CA PRO A 20 23.73 -10.73 -21.84
C PRO A 20 23.15 -9.66 -20.91
N THR A 21 22.64 -8.57 -21.50
CA THR A 21 21.90 -7.53 -20.79
C THR A 21 20.55 -8.11 -20.37
N VAL A 22 20.40 -8.43 -19.09
CA VAL A 22 19.13 -8.89 -18.53
C VAL A 22 18.19 -7.68 -18.43
N PRO A 23 17.02 -7.68 -19.09
CA PRO A 23 16.05 -6.62 -18.92
C PRO A 23 15.47 -6.70 -17.51
N SER A 24 15.75 -5.69 -16.68
CA SER A 24 15.11 -5.51 -15.38
C SER A 24 13.66 -5.08 -15.62
N ALA A 25 12.72 -6.03 -15.46
CA ALA A 25 11.29 -5.72 -15.45
C ALA A 25 10.98 -4.84 -14.24
N GLN A 26 10.67 -3.58 -14.50
CA GLN A 26 10.31 -2.61 -13.47
C GLN A 26 8.91 -2.96 -12.96
N GLN A 27 8.80 -3.58 -11.79
CA GLN A 27 7.51 -3.85 -11.15
C GLN A 27 6.90 -2.52 -10.67
N GLY A 28 6.07 -1.90 -11.52
CA GLY A 28 5.26 -0.76 -11.12
C GLY A 28 4.17 -1.19 -10.15
N GLY A 29 4.20 -0.67 -8.92
CA GLY A 29 3.11 -0.89 -7.95
C GLY A 29 1.85 -0.11 -8.34
N LEU A 30 0.67 -0.69 -8.11
CA LEU A 30 -0.61 -0.02 -8.30
C LEU A 30 -0.96 0.77 -7.02
N CYS A 31 -0.99 2.10 -7.10
CA CYS A 31 -1.51 2.96 -6.05
C CYS A 31 -2.91 3.47 -6.43
N ALA A 32 -3.94 3.05 -5.69
CA ALA A 32 -5.31 3.55 -5.85
C ALA A 32 -5.68 4.44 -4.65
N VAL A 33 -6.31 5.59 -4.92
CA VAL A 33 -6.82 6.50 -3.88
C VAL A 33 -8.34 6.51 -3.98
N VAL A 34 -9.01 6.14 -2.89
CA VAL A 34 -10.47 6.16 -2.79
C VAL A 34 -10.87 7.28 -1.84
N LYS A 35 -11.76 8.18 -2.29
CA LYS A 35 -12.37 9.21 -1.45
C LYS A 35 -13.81 8.80 -1.15
N LEU A 36 -14.15 8.68 0.14
CA LEU A 36 -15.51 8.55 0.62
C LEU A 36 -15.89 9.87 1.30
N GLU A 37 -16.95 10.52 0.80
CA GLU A 37 -17.47 11.77 1.35
C GLU A 37 -18.85 11.51 1.94
N ILE A 38 -19.05 11.90 3.20
CA ILE A 38 -20.33 11.78 3.90
C ILE A 38 -20.79 13.21 4.19
N ALA A 39 -21.71 13.73 3.37
CA ALA A 39 -22.30 15.05 3.60
C ALA A 39 -23.24 14.96 4.83
N GLN A 40 -22.95 15.73 5.88
CA GLN A 40 -23.80 15.82 7.07
C GLN A 40 -24.21 17.28 7.30
N GLU A 41 -25.51 17.53 7.43
CA GLU A 41 -26.08 18.84 7.82
C GLU A 41 -26.22 18.98 9.35
N ALA A 42 -26.09 17.89 10.09
CA ALA A 42 -26.16 17.83 11.55
C ALA A 42 -25.00 17.02 12.09
N THR A 43 -24.40 17.48 13.19
CA THR A 43 -23.27 16.80 13.80
C THR A 43 -23.72 15.66 14.71
N LEU A 44 -23.44 14.43 14.27
CA LEU A 44 -23.73 13.23 15.05
C LEU A 44 -22.64 13.02 16.11
N GLU A 45 -22.94 13.36 17.35
CA GLU A 45 -22.16 12.88 18.49
C GLU A 45 -22.63 11.48 18.90
N ARG A 46 -21.68 10.58 19.17
CA ARG A 46 -21.84 9.22 19.76
C ARG A 46 -22.31 8.08 18.85
N GLU A 47 -22.58 8.32 17.57
CA GLU A 47 -22.77 7.23 16.60
C GLU A 47 -21.44 6.86 15.95
N ALA A 48 -21.12 5.57 15.93
CA ALA A 48 -19.92 5.07 15.27
C ALA A 48 -20.21 4.76 13.80
N PHE A 49 -19.27 5.09 12.91
CA PHE A 49 -19.37 4.78 11.49
C PHE A 49 -18.70 3.44 11.18
N ASP A 50 -19.38 2.56 10.46
CA ASP A 50 -18.80 1.34 9.90
C ASP A 50 -18.29 1.63 8.48
N ALA A 51 -16.97 1.77 8.35
CA ALA A 51 -16.31 2.02 7.07
C ALA A 51 -15.92 0.69 6.41
N LYS A 52 -16.44 0.45 5.21
CA LYS A 52 -16.20 -0.75 4.42
C LYS A 52 -15.36 -0.43 3.17
N LEU A 53 -14.24 -1.13 2.99
CA LEU A 53 -13.48 -1.16 1.74
C LEU A 53 -13.57 -2.54 1.11
N ILE A 54 -13.87 -2.60 -0.19
CA ILE A 54 -13.76 -3.82 -1.00
C ILE A 54 -12.67 -3.61 -2.03
N VAL A 55 -11.68 -4.51 -2.05
CA VAL A 55 -10.62 -4.54 -3.06
C VAL A 55 -10.89 -5.72 -3.97
N ASN A 56 -11.19 -5.45 -5.24
CA ASN A 56 -11.45 -6.48 -6.25
C ASN A 56 -10.18 -6.71 -7.08
N ASN A 57 -9.60 -7.90 -6.99
CA ASN A 57 -8.51 -8.33 -7.85
C ASN A 57 -9.07 -9.13 -9.04
N ASN A 58 -9.27 -8.45 -10.17
CA ASN A 58 -9.78 -9.05 -11.39
C ASN A 58 -8.69 -9.66 -12.28
N LEU A 59 -7.44 -9.71 -11.81
CA LEU A 59 -6.36 -10.36 -12.54
C LEU A 59 -6.51 -11.90 -12.41
N PRO A 60 -6.48 -12.66 -13.52
CA PRO A 60 -6.81 -14.08 -13.51
C PRO A 60 -5.80 -14.93 -12.71
N ASP A 61 -4.51 -14.66 -12.91
CA ASP A 61 -3.42 -15.49 -12.40
C ASP A 61 -2.40 -14.71 -11.56
N THR A 62 -2.70 -13.45 -11.21
CA THR A 62 -1.77 -12.57 -10.49
C THR A 62 -2.38 -12.08 -9.18
N PRO A 63 -1.80 -12.43 -8.02
CA PRO A 63 -2.24 -11.87 -6.74
C PRO A 63 -1.78 -10.41 -6.60
N LEU A 64 -2.57 -9.59 -5.92
CA LEU A 64 -2.12 -8.27 -5.44
C LEU A 64 -1.37 -8.47 -4.14
N THR A 65 -0.09 -8.10 -4.11
CA THR A 65 0.76 -8.20 -2.92
C THR A 65 1.06 -6.83 -2.37
N SER A 66 1.61 -6.79 -1.15
CA SER A 66 2.00 -5.56 -0.47
C SER A 66 0.83 -4.59 -0.21
N LEU A 67 -0.36 -5.14 0.11
CA LEU A 67 -1.54 -4.33 0.39
C LEU A 67 -1.32 -3.49 1.65
N LYS A 68 -1.34 -2.17 1.48
CA LYS A 68 -1.31 -1.19 2.57
C LYS A 68 -2.52 -0.27 2.47
N VAL A 69 -3.22 -0.06 3.58
CA VAL A 69 -4.33 0.89 3.67
C VAL A 69 -4.06 1.87 4.80
N ASN A 70 -4.14 3.16 4.50
CA ASN A 70 -4.11 4.22 5.50
C ASN A 70 -5.46 4.94 5.45
N VAL A 71 -6.12 5.05 6.60
CA VAL A 71 -7.36 5.82 6.73
C VAL A 71 -7.00 7.22 7.22
N PHE A 72 -7.45 8.23 6.50
CA PHE A 72 -7.28 9.63 6.89
C PHE A 72 -8.65 10.28 7.02
N ILE A 73 -8.83 11.04 8.10
CA ILE A 73 -10.03 11.85 8.32
C ILE A 73 -9.65 13.32 8.15
N LYS A 74 -10.47 14.04 7.38
CA LYS A 74 -10.25 15.45 7.06
C LYS A 74 -11.51 16.26 7.33
N ASP A 75 -11.33 17.50 7.75
CA ASP A 75 -12.40 18.49 7.86
C ASP A 75 -12.77 19.08 6.48
N GLU A 76 -13.73 20.01 6.47
CA GLU A 76 -14.23 20.68 5.27
C GLU A 76 -13.15 21.51 4.53
N THR A 77 -12.07 21.89 5.23
CA THR A 77 -10.92 22.60 4.63
C THR A 77 -9.89 21.63 4.05
N GLY A 78 -10.06 20.32 4.27
CA GLY A 78 -9.12 19.28 3.87
C GLY A 78 -7.98 19.06 4.86
N THR A 79 -8.04 19.66 6.04
CA THR A 79 -7.03 19.53 7.10
C THR A 79 -7.23 18.23 7.87
N ARG A 80 -6.14 17.59 8.31
CA ARG A 80 -6.20 16.31 9.05
C ARG A 80 -6.88 16.50 10.42
N ALA A 81 -7.94 15.75 10.64
CA ALA A 81 -8.75 15.75 11.86
C ALA A 81 -8.77 14.37 12.55
N ASP A 82 -7.80 13.50 12.26
CA ASP A 82 -7.78 12.12 12.74
C ASP A 82 -7.80 12.03 14.27
N SER A 83 -7.25 13.02 14.97
CA SER A 83 -7.24 13.06 16.45
C SER A 83 -8.63 13.20 17.06
N ALA A 84 -9.63 13.64 16.30
CA ALA A 84 -11.01 13.71 16.76
C ALA A 84 -11.73 12.35 16.72
N PHE A 85 -11.10 11.31 16.16
CA PHE A 85 -11.73 10.01 15.94
C PHE A 85 -10.82 8.85 16.34
N PHE A 86 -11.41 7.80 16.90
CA PHE A 86 -10.75 6.51 17.06
C PHE A 86 -11.09 5.62 15.87
N VAL A 87 -10.08 5.19 15.12
CA VAL A 87 -10.24 4.28 13.99
C VAL A 87 -9.74 2.89 14.39
N LYS A 88 -10.64 1.91 14.43
CA LYS A 88 -10.33 0.53 14.79
C LYS A 88 -10.57 -0.40 13.61
N LEU A 89 -9.53 -1.10 13.18
CA LEU A 89 -9.68 -2.23 12.24
C LEU A 89 -10.50 -3.34 12.92
N THR A 90 -11.62 -3.74 12.31
CA THR A 90 -12.56 -4.71 12.89
C THR A 90 -12.57 -6.04 12.16
N THR A 91 -12.56 -6.02 10.82
CA THR A 91 -12.69 -7.24 10.02
C THR A 91 -11.71 -7.21 8.85
N LEU A 92 -11.09 -8.37 8.61
CA LEU A 92 -10.36 -8.69 7.39
C LEU A 92 -10.93 -9.99 6.83
N THR A 93 -11.34 -9.96 5.56
CA THR A 93 -11.82 -11.14 4.84
C THR A 93 -11.06 -11.27 3.54
N ASN A 94 -10.56 -12.48 3.25
CA ASN A 94 -9.73 -12.79 2.08
C ASN A 94 -8.44 -11.94 1.95
N THR A 95 -7.97 -11.40 3.07
CA THR A 95 -6.62 -10.83 3.22
C THR A 95 -6.20 -10.95 4.69
N SER A 96 -4.90 -11.05 4.96
CA SER A 96 -4.36 -11.21 6.32
C SER A 96 -3.96 -9.89 6.98
N ALA A 97 -3.72 -8.84 6.21
CA ALA A 97 -3.19 -7.57 6.72
C ALA A 97 -3.44 -6.40 5.75
N VAL A 98 -3.28 -5.18 6.26
CA VAL A 98 -3.33 -3.92 5.51
C VAL A 98 -2.15 -2.99 5.84
N ASP A 99 -1.06 -3.56 6.37
CA ASP A 99 0.14 -2.84 6.81
C ASP A 99 1.27 -2.82 5.75
N GLY A 100 1.02 -3.38 4.56
CA GLY A 100 2.01 -3.62 3.53
C GLY A 100 2.47 -5.07 3.43
N THR A 101 2.00 -5.97 4.29
CA THR A 101 2.25 -7.42 4.18
C THR A 101 1.06 -8.20 3.61
N GLY A 102 -0.08 -7.52 3.41
CA GLY A 102 -1.31 -8.13 2.93
C GLY A 102 -1.25 -8.61 1.48
N VAL A 103 -2.03 -9.65 1.19
CA VAL A 103 -2.20 -10.22 -0.15
C VAL A 103 -3.69 -10.37 -0.46
N VAL A 104 -4.10 -10.10 -1.69
CA VAL A 104 -5.41 -10.43 -2.26
C VAL A 104 -5.19 -11.39 -3.43
N GLN A 105 -5.77 -12.59 -3.36
CA GLN A 105 -5.53 -13.63 -4.36
C GLN A 105 -6.07 -13.24 -5.74
N SER A 106 -5.59 -13.92 -6.78
CA SER A 106 -6.09 -13.70 -8.14
C SER A 106 -7.58 -14.04 -8.24
N SER A 107 -8.30 -13.34 -9.13
CA SER A 107 -9.75 -13.49 -9.34
C SER A 107 -10.58 -13.48 -8.04
N SER A 108 -10.21 -12.65 -7.06
CA SER A 108 -10.84 -12.63 -5.74
C SER A 108 -11.05 -11.22 -5.20
N SER A 109 -11.87 -11.11 -4.16
CA SER A 109 -12.13 -9.83 -3.48
C SER A 109 -11.81 -9.93 -2.00
N ALA A 110 -11.11 -8.91 -1.48
CA ALA A 110 -10.90 -8.69 -0.06
C ALA A 110 -11.87 -7.64 0.48
N GLU A 111 -12.38 -7.89 1.69
CA GLU A 111 -13.20 -6.95 2.44
C GLU A 111 -12.46 -6.53 3.70
N ILE A 112 -12.35 -5.22 3.91
CA ILE A 112 -11.75 -4.64 5.10
C ILE A 112 -12.75 -3.70 5.75
N ARG A 113 -12.92 -3.81 7.06
CA ARG A 113 -13.79 -2.93 7.84
C ARG A 113 -13.07 -2.21 8.95
N TRP A 114 -13.47 -0.96 9.17
CA TRP A 114 -13.08 -0.18 10.31
C TRP A 114 -14.31 0.38 11.02
N LEU A 115 -14.27 0.36 12.34
CA LEU A 115 -15.19 1.13 13.17
C LEU A 115 -14.52 2.48 13.46
N ILE A 116 -15.18 3.56 13.06
CA ILE A 116 -14.74 4.95 13.28
C ILE A 116 -15.62 5.55 14.36
N ILE A 117 -15.04 5.83 15.52
CA ILE A 117 -15.75 6.29 16.70
C ILE A 117 -15.39 7.76 16.94
N PRO A 118 -16.34 8.70 16.87
CA PRO A 118 -16.09 10.09 17.21
C PRO A 118 -15.71 10.23 18.70
N SER A 119 -14.70 11.05 18.98
CA SER A 119 -14.42 11.48 20.35
C SER A 119 -15.46 12.53 20.80
N THR A 120 -15.56 12.77 22.09
CA THR A 120 -16.40 13.86 22.62
C THR A 120 -15.99 15.20 21.99
N GLY A 121 -16.96 15.98 21.49
CA GLY A 121 -16.72 17.26 20.82
C GLY A 121 -16.31 17.14 19.35
N ALA A 122 -16.23 15.93 18.78
CA ALA A 122 -15.98 15.75 17.34
C ALA A 122 -17.15 16.25 16.47
N GLY A 123 -18.35 16.37 17.05
CA GLY A 123 -19.51 17.00 16.43
C GLY A 123 -19.59 18.51 16.66
N GLY A 124 -18.53 19.13 17.18
CA GLY A 124 -18.57 20.54 17.56
C GLY A 124 -19.52 20.82 18.73
N PHE A 125 -19.65 22.08 19.11
CA PHE A 125 -20.44 22.50 20.29
C PHE A 125 -21.65 23.34 19.92
N LEU A 126 -21.81 23.68 18.64
CA LEU A 126 -22.91 24.44 18.11
C LEU A 126 -23.83 23.53 17.28
N PRO A 127 -25.11 23.88 17.10
CA PRO A 127 -26.07 23.06 16.33
C PRO A 127 -25.72 22.85 14.85
N GLY A 128 -24.60 23.40 14.34
CA GLY A 128 -24.05 23.12 13.01
C GLY A 128 -22.61 22.59 13.01
N GLY A 129 -22.04 22.27 14.18
CA GLY A 129 -20.60 22.11 14.39
C GLY A 129 -19.99 23.34 15.04
#